data_AF-A0A7V0SSL3-F1
#
_entry.id   AF-A0A7V0SSL3-F1
#
_cell.length_a   1.000
_cell.length_b   1.000
_cell.length_c   1.000
_cell.angle_alpha   90.00
_cell.angle_beta   90.00
_cell.angle_gamma   90.00
#
_symmetry.space_group_name_H-M   'P 1'
#
loop_
_entity.id
_entity.type
_entity.pdbx_description
1 polymer ?
#
loop_
_entity_poly.entity_id
_entity_poly.type
_entity_poly.pdbx_seq_one_letter_code
_entity_poly.pdbx_strand_id
1 'polypeptide(L)'
;MEPLIKTKWGQSGFYNDMCPSSSAGQAVVGCVAVAMAQVMGYYMHPAQGTSSNAYYHPTYGYLSANFGATNYNWNGIQTSLSAPNDDLALILYHSGIAVDMFYGVSSSGSWTEKTEDALKDYFDYQSSAACISKSSYNSTTWKTILVNQLDARKPMIYSGSGSGGHAFNCDGYQGTDHFHFNWGWNGAYDGYFYLTALNPGSENFTQYQQAVVEIVPNTTNFPVGCTGTKTLSTVYGMFEDGSGPLEDYQNNTNCSWLIQPSVPVDQINIEFINLNTETTNDIITIYDGATTADPVIGTYSGASIPSIISVNNTAALVNFTSNASSTDDGWLIQYSSRPTKFCNSMTSLTAPSASFDDGSGSYNYANLSICRWLIEPPGMQEITLFFDAFDIHTSDYVRVYDAQNQILLGEFKGSSIPSPVVCNSGSMLVMFVSDASITASGFEAHYTSSNSIETKDFSSLQIYPNPATDLLWIEMEIDNAEDNIIIELYDLCGRKLQEKNIKAYHSFKENLDVSALSQGVYLLKIKQGNKNYHQNIIIQ
;
A
#
# COMPACT_ATOMS: atom_id res chain seq x y z
N MET A 1 29.42 -21.20 12.08
CA MET A 1 27.98 -20.91 12.17
C MET A 1 27.67 -19.71 11.31
N GLU A 2 26.75 -19.87 10.36
CA GLU A 2 26.28 -18.76 9.52
C GLU A 2 25.51 -17.71 10.35
N PRO A 3 25.42 -16.46 9.89
CA PRO A 3 24.70 -15.40 10.59
C PRO A 3 23.23 -15.76 10.80
N LEU A 4 22.77 -15.70 12.05
CA LEU A 4 21.41 -16.02 12.47
C LEU A 4 20.42 -14.92 12.06
N ILE A 5 20.79 -13.64 12.22
CA ILE A 5 19.91 -12.50 11.94
C ILE A 5 19.92 -12.22 10.44
N LYS A 6 18.74 -12.32 9.80
CA LYS A 6 18.58 -12.10 8.36
C LYS A 6 18.21 -10.65 8.01
N THR A 7 17.72 -9.89 8.98
CA THR A 7 17.35 -8.48 8.79
C THR A 7 18.58 -7.60 8.57
N LYS A 8 18.43 -6.57 7.75
CA LYS A 8 19.43 -5.55 7.44
C LYS A 8 18.83 -4.18 7.71
N TRP A 9 18.39 -3.96 8.95
CA TRP A 9 17.70 -2.73 9.33
C TRP A 9 18.67 -1.58 9.61
N GLY A 10 18.15 -0.36 9.53
CA GLY A 10 18.90 0.88 9.69
C GLY A 10 18.28 1.83 10.70
N GLN A 11 18.86 3.01 10.83
CA GLN A 11 18.44 4.03 11.83
C GLN A 11 17.73 5.24 11.22
N SER A 12 17.72 5.39 9.89
CA SER A 12 17.23 6.58 9.18
C SER A 12 16.49 6.21 7.91
N GLY A 13 15.70 7.12 7.35
CA GLY A 13 14.88 6.85 6.15
C GLY A 13 13.54 6.27 6.59
N PHE A 14 13.10 5.18 5.98
CA PHE A 14 11.82 4.56 6.36
C PHE A 14 11.82 3.93 7.77
N TYR A 15 13.00 3.66 8.33
CA TYR A 15 13.13 3.06 9.67
C TYR A 15 12.74 4.01 10.80
N ASN A 16 12.88 5.33 10.59
CA ASN A 16 12.60 6.33 11.62
C ASN A 16 11.30 7.10 11.40
N ASP A 17 10.38 6.59 10.57
CA ASP A 17 9.13 7.27 10.22
C ASP A 17 8.25 7.61 11.45
N MET A 18 8.30 6.79 12.51
CA MET A 18 7.55 7.03 13.76
C MET A 18 8.37 7.68 14.88
N CYS A 19 9.64 8.01 14.64
CA CYS A 19 10.44 8.73 15.64
C CYS A 19 9.91 10.16 15.90
N PRO A 20 10.33 10.83 16.97
CA PRO A 20 9.95 12.23 17.19
C PRO A 20 10.65 13.16 16.17
N SER A 21 9.97 14.25 15.82
CA SER A 21 10.44 15.24 14.84
C SER A 21 10.52 16.64 15.45
N SER A 22 11.40 17.46 14.89
CA SER A 22 11.51 18.89 15.21
C SER A 22 11.74 19.70 13.94
N SER A 23 11.85 21.03 14.07
CA SER A 23 12.25 21.89 12.96
C SER A 23 13.63 21.55 12.37
N ALA A 24 14.47 20.82 13.10
CA ALA A 24 15.78 20.37 12.61
C ALA A 24 15.71 19.06 11.80
N GLY A 25 14.56 18.37 11.82
CA GLY A 25 14.35 17.10 11.13
C GLY A 25 13.84 15.99 12.05
N GLN A 26 13.75 14.79 11.46
CA GLN A 26 13.34 13.55 12.11
C GLN A 26 14.49 12.96 12.94
N ALA A 27 14.25 12.60 14.19
CA ALA A 27 15.25 11.89 14.99
C ALA A 27 15.55 10.51 14.40
N VAL A 28 16.81 10.06 14.48
CA VAL A 28 17.16 8.68 14.08
C VAL A 28 16.72 7.68 15.16
N VAL A 29 16.51 6.41 14.79
CA VAL A 29 16.04 5.38 15.73
C VAL A 29 17.00 5.20 16.91
N GLY A 30 18.32 5.22 16.64
CA GLY A 30 19.36 4.91 17.62
C GLY A 30 19.80 3.44 17.57
N CYS A 31 21.10 3.21 17.69
CA CYS A 31 21.70 1.89 17.46
C CYS A 31 21.24 0.83 18.47
N VAL A 32 21.02 1.22 19.73
CA VAL A 32 20.54 0.32 20.79
C VAL A 32 19.14 -0.22 20.44
N ALA A 33 18.25 0.65 19.95
CA ALA A 33 16.90 0.26 19.58
C ALA A 33 16.88 -0.62 18.31
N VAL A 34 17.70 -0.30 17.30
CA VAL A 34 17.84 -1.15 16.11
C VAL A 34 18.39 -2.53 16.47
N ALA A 35 19.44 -2.60 17.28
CA ALA A 35 20.04 -3.87 17.68
C ALA A 35 19.06 -4.74 18.48
N MET A 36 18.28 -4.14 19.38
CA MET A 36 17.22 -4.85 20.11
C MET A 36 16.10 -5.32 19.17
N ALA A 37 15.61 -4.45 18.29
CA ALA A 37 14.56 -4.78 17.34
C ALA A 37 14.96 -5.91 16.38
N GLN A 38 16.20 -5.94 15.89
CA GLN A 38 16.67 -7.03 15.01
C GLN A 38 16.68 -8.39 15.73
N VAL A 39 17.01 -8.44 17.02
CA VAL A 39 16.90 -9.67 17.81
C VAL A 39 15.44 -10.06 18.01
N MET A 40 14.55 -9.11 18.28
CA MET A 40 13.11 -9.40 18.35
C MET A 40 12.55 -9.89 17.01
N GLY A 41 13.02 -9.32 15.90
CA GLY A 41 12.66 -9.74 14.54
C GLY A 41 13.17 -11.13 14.18
N TYR A 42 14.32 -11.54 14.71
CA TYR A 42 14.81 -12.92 14.59
C TYR A 42 13.85 -13.93 15.22
N TYR A 43 13.28 -13.60 16.38
CA TYR A 43 12.28 -14.44 17.04
C TYR A 43 10.84 -14.21 16.54
N MET A 44 10.60 -13.16 15.74
CA MET A 44 9.25 -12.66 15.42
C MET A 44 8.34 -12.55 16.67
N HIS A 45 8.92 -12.06 17.78
CA HIS A 45 8.30 -12.02 19.11
C HIS A 45 8.56 -10.67 19.81
N PRO A 46 7.57 -10.09 20.53
CA PRO A 46 6.27 -10.68 20.87
C PRO A 46 5.15 -10.33 19.89
N ALA A 47 4.06 -11.12 19.91
CA ALA A 47 2.83 -10.75 19.21
C ALA A 47 2.14 -9.53 19.85
N GLN A 48 2.23 -9.39 21.18
CA GLN A 48 1.75 -8.25 21.94
C GLN A 48 2.75 -7.93 23.07
N GLY A 49 3.05 -6.65 23.29
CA GLY A 49 3.94 -6.25 24.37
C GLY A 49 3.28 -6.30 25.75
N THR A 50 3.97 -5.79 26.76
CA THR A 50 3.49 -5.70 28.14
C THR A 50 3.71 -4.31 28.72
N SER A 51 2.79 -3.85 29.56
CA SER A 51 2.93 -2.55 30.26
C SER A 51 3.07 -1.34 29.30
N SER A 52 3.58 -0.23 29.82
CA SER A 52 3.83 1.02 29.09
C SER A 52 5.03 1.74 29.69
N ASN A 53 5.75 2.55 28.89
CA ASN A 53 6.79 3.45 29.38
C ASN A 53 6.56 4.88 28.88
N ALA A 54 6.98 5.87 29.68
CA ALA A 54 6.95 7.28 29.32
C ALA A 54 8.04 8.07 30.04
N TYR A 55 8.66 9.01 29.34
CA TYR A 55 9.70 9.89 29.89
C TYR A 55 9.69 11.26 29.20
N TYR A 56 10.30 12.25 29.86
CA TYR A 56 10.42 13.60 29.31
C TYR A 56 11.72 13.77 28.52
N HIS A 57 11.60 14.22 27.27
CA HIS A 57 12.71 14.59 26.42
C HIS A 57 12.82 16.13 26.32
N PRO A 58 14.00 16.75 26.54
CA PRO A 58 14.16 18.20 26.51
C PRO A 58 13.70 18.88 25.20
N THR A 59 13.87 18.20 24.07
CA THR A 59 13.52 18.72 22.74
C THR A 59 12.11 18.35 22.29
N TYR A 60 11.62 17.17 22.68
CA TYR A 60 10.41 16.56 22.09
C TYR A 60 9.24 16.47 23.08
N GLY A 61 9.42 16.92 24.32
CA GLY A 61 8.42 16.82 25.36
C GLY A 61 8.26 15.39 25.88
N TYR A 62 7.06 15.03 26.31
CA TYR A 62 6.77 13.68 26.79
C TYR A 62 6.70 12.69 25.62
N LEU A 63 7.52 11.66 25.70
CA LEU A 63 7.52 10.51 24.79
C LEU A 63 6.97 9.30 25.53
N SER A 64 6.21 8.46 24.84
CA SER A 64 5.59 7.29 25.46
C SER A 64 5.22 6.20 24.45
N ALA A 65 5.08 4.98 24.95
CA ALA A 65 4.57 3.82 24.23
C ALA A 65 3.78 2.94 25.21
N ASN A 66 2.64 2.41 24.74
CA ASN A 66 1.83 1.44 25.49
C ASN A 66 1.96 0.06 24.84
N PHE A 67 3.02 -0.65 25.21
CA PHE A 67 3.35 -1.95 24.63
C PHE A 67 2.25 -2.99 24.87
N GLY A 68 1.60 -2.94 26.05
CA GLY A 68 0.48 -3.82 26.43
C GLY A 68 -0.80 -3.63 25.62
N ALA A 69 -0.94 -2.50 24.91
CA ALA A 69 -2.05 -2.25 23.99
C ALA A 69 -1.67 -2.44 22.52
N THR A 70 -0.43 -2.81 22.23
CA THR A 70 0.10 -2.89 20.86
C THR A 70 0.30 -4.33 20.44
N ASN A 71 -0.33 -4.69 19.32
CA ASN A 71 -0.06 -5.94 18.63
C ASN A 71 0.97 -5.69 17.51
N TYR A 72 2.07 -6.41 17.51
CA TYR A 72 3.12 -6.26 16.50
C TYR A 72 2.89 -7.22 15.35
N ASN A 73 2.69 -6.68 14.15
CA ASN A 73 2.50 -7.46 12.94
C ASN A 73 3.85 -7.85 12.32
N TRP A 74 4.51 -8.86 12.90
CA TRP A 74 5.78 -9.38 12.34
C TRP A 74 5.64 -9.88 10.90
N ASN A 75 4.43 -10.28 10.48
CA ASN A 75 4.19 -10.71 9.11
C ASN A 75 4.00 -9.59 8.10
N GLY A 76 3.91 -8.33 8.53
CA GLY A 76 3.96 -7.14 7.67
C GLY A 76 5.37 -6.56 7.52
N ILE A 77 6.37 -7.13 8.18
CA ILE A 77 7.74 -6.61 8.22
C ILE A 77 8.62 -7.32 7.19
N GLN A 78 9.59 -6.60 6.62
CA GLN A 78 10.56 -7.13 5.65
C GLN A 78 11.96 -7.21 6.26
N THR A 79 12.84 -8.01 5.66
CA THR A 79 14.25 -8.08 6.07
C THR A 79 15.01 -6.78 5.80
N SER A 80 14.57 -5.96 4.84
CA SER A 80 15.09 -4.62 4.56
C SER A 80 14.01 -3.75 3.92
N LEU A 81 14.09 -2.43 4.09
CA LEU A 81 13.10 -1.50 3.54
C LEU A 81 13.57 -0.83 2.25
N SER A 82 12.67 -0.83 1.26
CA SER A 82 12.75 0.01 0.05
C SER A 82 11.61 1.04 -0.04
N ALA A 83 10.66 0.98 0.90
CA ALA A 83 9.48 1.85 1.01
C ALA A 83 9.09 1.99 2.49
N PRO A 84 8.22 2.95 2.86
CA PRO A 84 7.66 3.07 4.21
C PRO A 84 7.01 1.76 4.67
N ASN A 85 7.19 1.43 5.94
CA ASN A 85 6.61 0.25 6.60
C ASN A 85 6.29 0.60 8.05
N ASP A 86 5.00 0.87 8.30
CA ASP A 86 4.52 1.34 9.61
C ASP A 86 4.73 0.28 10.70
N ASP A 87 4.58 -1.01 10.38
CA ASP A 87 4.77 -2.11 11.33
C ASP A 87 6.22 -2.15 11.86
N LEU A 88 7.21 -1.96 10.98
CA LEU A 88 8.62 -1.90 11.36
C LEU A 88 8.97 -0.58 12.06
N ALA A 89 8.48 0.56 11.57
CA ALA A 89 8.72 1.85 12.21
C ALA A 89 8.16 1.87 13.66
N LEU A 90 7.02 1.22 13.89
CA LEU A 90 6.41 1.10 15.22
C LEU A 90 7.29 0.33 16.19
N ILE A 91 7.73 -0.88 15.84
CA ILE A 91 8.58 -1.68 16.75
C ILE A 91 9.93 -0.99 17.00
N LEU A 92 10.48 -0.27 16.02
CA LEU A 92 11.71 0.51 16.17
C LEU A 92 11.52 1.71 17.11
N TYR A 93 10.42 2.46 16.97
CA TYR A 93 10.06 3.54 17.89
C TYR A 93 9.82 3.00 19.31
N HIS A 94 9.04 1.93 19.45
CA HIS A 94 8.80 1.27 20.75
C HIS A 94 10.09 0.78 21.39
N SER A 95 11.01 0.21 20.60
CA SER A 95 12.32 -0.21 21.08
C SER A 95 13.13 0.97 21.63
N GLY A 96 13.01 2.16 21.04
CA GLY A 96 13.62 3.37 21.57
C GLY A 96 12.98 3.88 22.86
N ILE A 97 11.64 3.89 22.94
CA ILE A 97 10.94 4.27 24.18
C ILE A 97 11.27 3.32 25.33
N ALA A 98 11.35 2.02 25.06
CA ALA A 98 11.63 1.00 26.07
C ALA A 98 13.00 1.18 26.74
N VAL A 99 13.96 1.83 26.07
CA VAL A 99 15.30 2.10 26.60
C VAL A 99 15.52 3.57 26.97
N ASP A 100 14.47 4.38 27.12
CA ASP A 100 14.54 5.82 27.36
C ASP A 100 15.49 6.55 26.39
N MET A 101 15.34 6.31 25.09
CA MET A 101 16.21 6.85 24.06
C MET A 101 16.33 8.38 24.15
N PHE A 102 17.57 8.87 24.20
CA PHE A 102 17.84 10.29 24.03
C PHE A 102 17.90 10.61 22.54
N TYR A 103 16.73 10.91 21.96
CA TYR A 103 16.55 11.10 20.53
C TYR A 103 17.26 12.36 20.01
N GLY A 104 17.89 12.24 18.84
CA GLY A 104 18.47 13.35 18.12
C GLY A 104 18.45 13.15 16.60
N VAL A 105 18.46 14.24 15.84
CA VAL A 105 18.41 14.21 14.36
C VAL A 105 19.66 13.59 13.75
N SER A 106 20.83 13.78 14.38
CA SER A 106 22.11 13.24 13.88
C SER A 106 22.53 11.95 14.58
N SER A 107 22.08 11.74 15.81
CA SER A 107 22.37 10.56 16.61
C SER A 107 21.36 10.47 17.76
N SER A 108 20.95 9.25 18.09
CA SER A 108 20.11 8.94 19.23
C SER A 108 20.85 7.92 20.11
N GLY A 109 20.89 8.18 21.41
CA GLY A 109 21.71 7.42 22.36
C GLY A 109 20.92 6.80 23.51
N SER A 110 21.27 5.58 23.88
CA SER A 110 20.87 4.93 25.13
C SER A 110 21.97 3.97 25.59
N TRP A 111 21.79 3.36 26.76
CA TRP A 111 22.69 2.37 27.32
C TRP A 111 22.24 0.96 26.93
N THR A 112 23.17 0.13 26.46
CA THR A 112 22.88 -1.26 26.05
C THR A 112 22.26 -2.09 27.19
N GLU A 113 22.69 -1.87 28.43
CA GLU A 113 22.14 -2.56 29.60
C GLU A 113 20.63 -2.36 29.79
N LYS A 114 20.05 -1.25 29.33
CA LYS A 114 18.60 -1.04 29.39
C LYS A 114 17.81 -2.01 28.51
N THR A 115 18.45 -2.62 27.50
CA THR A 115 17.78 -3.62 26.66
C THR A 115 17.46 -4.89 27.44
N GLU A 116 18.23 -5.22 28.49
CA GLU A 116 17.94 -6.33 29.38
C GLU A 116 16.57 -6.16 30.06
N ASP A 117 16.37 -5.03 30.72
CA ASP A 117 15.13 -4.73 31.42
C ASP A 117 13.97 -4.54 30.43
N ALA A 118 14.22 -3.85 29.31
CA ALA A 118 13.21 -3.63 28.28
C ALA A 118 12.63 -4.94 27.71
N LEU A 119 13.49 -5.92 27.40
CA LEU A 119 13.07 -7.22 26.90
C LEU A 119 12.15 -7.94 27.89
N LYS A 120 12.48 -7.88 29.19
CA LYS A 120 11.72 -8.52 30.27
C LYS A 120 10.40 -7.81 30.56
N ASP A 121 10.45 -6.50 30.70
CA ASP A 121 9.34 -5.69 31.22
C ASP A 121 8.28 -5.39 30.14
N TYR A 122 8.70 -5.27 28.87
CA TYR A 122 7.85 -4.75 27.79
C TYR A 122 7.64 -5.71 26.63
N PHE A 123 8.48 -6.74 26.47
CA PHE A 123 8.48 -7.58 25.27
C PHE A 123 8.36 -9.09 25.53
N ASP A 124 7.95 -9.51 26.73
CA ASP A 124 7.71 -10.91 27.11
C ASP A 124 8.91 -11.85 26.85
N TYR A 125 10.11 -11.42 27.22
CA TYR A 125 11.32 -12.26 27.26
C TYR A 125 11.58 -12.79 28.67
N GLN A 126 12.32 -13.91 28.73
CA GLN A 126 12.65 -14.56 30.00
C GLN A 126 13.53 -13.68 30.90
N SER A 127 13.34 -13.83 32.22
CA SER A 127 14.15 -13.14 33.23
C SER A 127 15.64 -13.49 33.19
N SER A 128 16.02 -14.55 32.47
CA SER A 128 17.40 -14.98 32.26
C SER A 128 18.22 -14.03 31.38
N ALA A 129 17.57 -13.20 30.55
CA ALA A 129 18.27 -12.21 29.74
C ALA A 129 19.17 -11.36 30.65
N ALA A 130 20.43 -11.15 30.28
CA ALA A 130 21.39 -10.50 31.16
C ALA A 130 22.46 -9.72 30.38
N CYS A 131 22.69 -8.47 30.77
CA CYS A 131 23.81 -7.67 30.30
C CYS A 131 25.08 -8.03 31.08
N ILE A 132 26.10 -8.49 30.36
CA ILE A 132 27.40 -8.86 30.93
C ILE A 132 28.52 -8.03 30.30
N SER A 133 29.53 -7.67 31.10
CA SER A 133 30.70 -6.91 30.65
C SER A 133 31.88 -7.83 30.35
N LYS A 134 32.54 -7.62 29.21
CA LYS A 134 33.77 -8.32 28.85
C LYS A 134 34.87 -8.16 29.90
N SER A 135 34.91 -7.01 30.58
CA SER A 135 35.91 -6.71 31.61
C SER A 135 35.84 -7.65 32.82
N SER A 136 34.70 -8.33 33.02
CA SER A 136 34.50 -9.32 34.09
C SER A 136 35.07 -10.70 33.75
N TYR A 137 35.56 -10.90 32.52
CA TYR A 137 36.00 -12.20 32.02
C TYR A 137 37.38 -12.11 31.35
N ASN A 138 38.14 -13.20 31.39
CA ASN A 138 39.30 -13.34 30.53
C ASN A 138 38.86 -13.59 29.06
N SER A 139 39.77 -13.36 28.11
CA SER A 139 39.47 -13.48 26.68
C SER A 139 38.94 -14.85 26.26
N THR A 140 39.43 -15.94 26.85
CA THR A 140 38.99 -17.29 26.51
C THR A 140 37.55 -17.52 26.99
N THR A 141 37.27 -17.21 28.25
CA THR A 141 35.93 -17.35 28.82
C THR A 141 34.91 -16.48 28.08
N TRP A 142 35.27 -15.25 27.71
CA TRP A 142 34.38 -14.38 26.95
C TRP A 142 34.04 -14.97 25.58
N LYS A 143 35.04 -15.44 24.81
CA LYS A 143 34.81 -16.10 23.52
C LYS A 143 33.93 -17.34 23.67
N THR A 144 34.17 -18.17 24.68
CA THR A 144 33.35 -19.36 24.96
C THR A 144 31.90 -19.00 25.27
N ILE A 145 31.64 -17.94 26.03
CA ILE A 145 30.27 -17.47 26.28
C ILE A 145 29.58 -17.13 24.95
N LEU A 146 30.22 -16.34 24.09
CA LEU A 146 29.63 -15.94 22.80
C LEU A 146 29.37 -17.16 21.90
N VAL A 147 30.33 -18.08 21.79
CA VAL A 147 30.17 -19.31 21.00
C VAL A 147 29.03 -20.16 21.54
N ASN A 148 28.93 -20.35 22.86
CA ASN A 148 27.86 -21.14 23.46
C ASN A 148 26.46 -20.53 23.23
N GLN A 149 26.33 -19.20 23.22
CA GLN A 149 25.07 -18.54 22.87
C GLN A 149 24.71 -18.85 21.42
N LEU A 150 25.66 -18.69 20.51
CA LEU A 150 25.44 -18.89 19.08
C LEU A 150 25.14 -20.36 18.76
N ASP A 151 25.90 -21.32 19.32
CA ASP A 151 25.62 -22.76 19.19
C ASP A 151 24.23 -23.14 19.72
N ALA A 152 23.72 -22.40 20.72
CA ALA A 152 22.35 -22.53 21.22
C ALA A 152 21.31 -21.71 20.43
N ARG A 153 21.70 -21.15 19.26
CA ARG A 153 20.87 -20.35 18.35
C ARG A 153 20.34 -19.06 18.99
N LYS A 154 21.12 -18.46 19.89
CA LYS A 154 20.77 -17.22 20.59
C LYS A 154 21.67 -16.06 20.12
N PRO A 155 21.21 -15.22 19.18
CA PRO A 155 21.95 -14.02 18.84
C PRO A 155 21.94 -13.05 20.04
N MET A 156 22.97 -12.21 20.12
CA MET A 156 23.17 -11.30 21.23
C MET A 156 23.08 -9.85 20.75
N ILE A 157 22.55 -8.98 21.61
CA ILE A 157 22.81 -7.54 21.49
C ILE A 157 24.23 -7.33 22.03
N TYR A 158 25.09 -6.70 21.26
CA TYR A 158 26.49 -6.45 21.60
C TYR A 158 26.77 -4.96 21.54
N SER A 159 27.72 -4.48 22.31
CA SER A 159 28.17 -3.10 22.21
C SER A 159 29.65 -2.97 22.53
N GLY A 160 30.19 -1.83 22.13
CA GLY A 160 31.55 -1.44 22.44
C GLY A 160 31.77 0.03 22.15
N SER A 161 32.96 0.51 22.47
CA SER A 161 33.32 1.91 22.28
C SER A 161 34.73 2.12 21.75
N GLY A 162 35.05 3.37 21.45
CA GLY A 162 36.35 3.82 20.95
C GLY A 162 36.18 5.15 20.22
N SER A 163 35.75 5.09 18.96
CA SER A 163 35.36 6.28 18.16
C SER A 163 34.07 6.95 18.64
N GLY A 164 33.32 6.25 19.49
CA GLY A 164 32.04 6.61 20.10
C GLY A 164 31.50 5.35 20.80
N GLY A 165 30.32 5.41 21.41
CA GLY A 165 29.61 4.20 21.82
C GLY A 165 28.71 3.70 20.69
N HIS A 166 28.68 2.39 20.43
CA HIS A 166 27.79 1.80 19.44
C HIS A 166 27.25 0.44 19.90
N ALA A 167 26.01 0.15 19.55
CA ALA A 167 25.34 -1.13 19.79
C ALA A 167 24.96 -1.78 18.45
N PHE A 168 25.11 -3.10 18.40
CA PHE A 168 25.02 -3.92 17.20
C PHE A 168 24.70 -5.37 17.62
N ASN A 169 24.64 -6.32 16.69
CA ASN A 169 24.32 -7.71 17.02
C ASN A 169 25.48 -8.65 16.72
N CYS A 170 25.71 -9.63 17.60
CA CYS A 170 26.60 -10.75 17.36
C CYS A 170 25.74 -11.99 17.10
N ASP A 171 25.84 -12.55 15.90
CA ASP A 171 24.87 -13.52 15.40
C ASP A 171 25.49 -14.65 14.57
N GLY A 172 26.81 -14.79 14.56
CA GLY A 172 27.49 -15.90 13.87
C GLY A 172 28.97 -15.96 14.22
N TYR A 173 29.66 -17.02 13.79
CA TYR A 173 31.10 -17.14 14.02
C TYR A 173 31.79 -18.13 13.05
N GLN A 174 33.08 -17.88 12.81
CA GLN A 174 34.01 -18.75 12.10
C GLN A 174 35.16 -19.15 13.05
N GLY A 175 35.48 -20.44 13.09
CA GLY A 175 36.50 -20.96 14.00
C GLY A 175 36.13 -20.76 15.47
N THR A 176 37.01 -20.17 16.27
CA THR A 176 36.81 -19.99 17.72
C THR A 176 36.87 -18.53 18.18
N ASP A 177 37.21 -17.59 17.29
CA ASP A 177 37.44 -16.20 17.68
C ASP A 177 37.17 -15.13 16.63
N HIS A 178 36.49 -15.49 15.55
CA HIS A 178 36.08 -14.59 14.49
C HIS A 178 34.54 -14.57 14.44
N PHE A 179 33.93 -13.47 14.86
CA PHE A 179 32.48 -13.38 15.09
C PHE A 179 31.82 -12.51 14.04
N HIS A 180 30.67 -12.92 13.54
CA HIS A 180 29.84 -12.10 12.66
C HIS A 180 29.14 -11.03 13.48
N PHE A 181 29.12 -9.81 12.93
CA PHE A 181 28.39 -8.69 13.49
C PHE A 181 27.49 -8.04 12.45
N ASN A 182 26.24 -7.78 12.83
CA ASN A 182 25.32 -6.92 12.12
C ASN A 182 25.31 -5.54 12.79
N TRP A 183 25.74 -4.51 12.07
CA TRP A 183 26.00 -3.19 12.66
C TRP A 183 24.76 -2.29 12.78
N GLY A 184 23.60 -2.71 12.24
CA GLY A 184 22.39 -1.90 12.21
C GLY A 184 22.48 -0.70 11.26
N TRP A 185 23.24 -0.86 10.17
CA TRP A 185 23.50 0.19 9.16
C TRP A 185 23.07 -0.24 7.75
N ASN A 186 21.88 -0.84 7.63
CA ASN A 186 21.37 -1.33 6.34
C ASN A 186 22.27 -2.42 5.71
N GLY A 187 22.92 -3.22 6.55
CA GLY A 187 23.90 -4.23 6.13
C GLY A 187 25.29 -3.69 5.79
N ALA A 188 25.52 -2.37 5.85
CA ALA A 188 26.84 -1.80 5.61
C ALA A 188 27.85 -2.30 6.65
N TYR A 189 28.98 -2.81 6.15
CA TYR A 189 30.09 -3.38 6.94
C TYR A 189 29.77 -4.63 7.76
N ASP A 190 28.58 -5.21 7.61
CA ASP A 190 28.27 -6.50 8.23
C ASP A 190 29.30 -7.54 7.80
N GLY A 191 29.72 -8.39 8.73
CA GLY A 191 30.73 -9.39 8.45
C GLY A 191 31.42 -9.92 9.70
N TYR A 192 32.48 -10.69 9.48
CA TYR A 192 33.23 -11.33 10.55
C TYR A 192 34.38 -10.45 11.04
N PHE A 193 34.46 -10.22 12.35
CA PHE A 193 35.47 -9.40 13.01
C PHE A 193 36.08 -10.12 14.22
N TYR A 194 37.34 -9.82 14.51
CA TYR A 194 37.95 -10.23 15.77
C TYR A 194 37.50 -9.29 16.88
N LEU A 195 37.29 -9.81 18.08
CA LEU A 195 36.89 -8.97 19.22
C LEU A 195 37.95 -7.91 19.61
N THR A 196 39.18 -8.03 19.12
CA THR A 196 40.27 -7.05 19.29
C THR A 196 40.38 -6.07 18.13
N ALA A 197 39.56 -6.22 17.09
CA ALA A 197 39.51 -5.41 15.88
C ALA A 197 38.05 -5.27 15.41
N LEU A 198 37.25 -4.57 16.22
CA LEU A 198 35.86 -4.21 15.92
C LEU A 198 35.86 -2.86 15.20
N ASN A 199 36.35 -2.85 13.96
CA ASN A 199 36.60 -1.65 13.16
C ASN A 199 35.87 -1.66 11.82
N PRO A 200 34.53 -1.52 11.81
CA PRO A 200 33.79 -1.38 10.56
C PRO A 200 34.11 -0.04 9.90
N GLY A 201 34.67 -0.08 8.68
CA GLY A 201 35.14 1.12 8.00
C GLY A 201 36.27 1.82 8.77
N SER A 202 36.06 3.09 9.14
CA SER A 202 37.01 3.89 9.93
C SER A 202 36.70 3.91 11.44
N GLU A 203 35.63 3.25 11.87
CA GLU A 203 35.20 3.26 13.27
C GLU A 203 36.00 2.28 14.13
N ASN A 204 35.88 2.39 15.46
CA ASN A 204 36.51 1.48 16.41
C ASN A 204 35.63 1.30 17.66
N PHE A 205 35.23 0.06 17.93
CA PHE A 205 34.39 -0.34 19.07
C PHE A 205 35.04 -1.40 19.96
N THR A 206 36.38 -1.44 20.02
CA THR A 206 37.13 -2.48 20.74
C THR A 206 37.17 -2.30 22.26
N GLN A 207 36.78 -1.13 22.79
CA GLN A 207 36.82 -0.82 24.21
C GLN A 207 35.47 -1.06 24.88
N TYR A 208 35.47 -1.22 26.21
CA TYR A 208 34.27 -1.35 27.06
C TYR A 208 33.15 -2.24 26.50
N GLN A 209 33.53 -3.42 25.99
CA GLN A 209 32.58 -4.33 25.33
C GLN A 209 31.57 -4.92 26.33
N GLN A 210 30.31 -4.98 25.92
CA GLN A 210 29.21 -5.63 26.65
C GLN A 210 28.41 -6.52 25.70
N ALA A 211 27.70 -7.49 26.26
CA ALA A 211 26.75 -8.33 25.54
C ALA A 211 25.50 -8.54 26.41
N VAL A 212 24.33 -8.49 25.79
CA VAL A 212 23.09 -9.00 26.39
C VAL A 212 22.89 -10.41 25.88
N VAL A 213 22.99 -11.36 26.80
CA VAL A 213 22.94 -12.81 26.56
C VAL A 213 21.63 -13.40 27.06
N GLU A 214 21.34 -14.66 26.71
CA GLU A 214 20.15 -15.39 27.13
C GLU A 214 18.84 -14.67 26.76
N ILE A 215 18.86 -13.98 25.61
CA ILE A 215 17.68 -13.35 25.03
C ILE A 215 16.81 -14.44 24.41
N VAL A 216 15.82 -14.90 25.16
CA VAL A 216 14.89 -15.97 24.76
C VAL A 216 13.46 -15.54 25.10
N PRO A 217 12.50 -15.64 24.16
CA PRO A 217 11.09 -15.43 24.45
C PRO A 217 10.57 -16.31 25.59
N ASN A 218 9.54 -15.84 26.29
CA ASN A 218 8.88 -16.64 27.33
C ASN A 218 8.21 -17.89 26.73
N THR A 219 8.51 -19.08 27.26
CA THR A 219 8.07 -20.36 26.69
C THR A 219 6.56 -20.61 26.79
N THR A 220 5.84 -19.75 27.51
CA THR A 220 4.37 -19.85 27.60
C THR A 220 3.71 -19.60 26.24
N ASN A 221 4.31 -18.72 25.42
CA ASN A 221 3.77 -18.29 24.14
C ASN A 221 4.74 -18.53 22.97
N PHE A 222 5.82 -19.29 23.20
CA PHE A 222 6.88 -19.49 22.22
C PHE A 222 7.56 -20.87 22.36
N PRO A 223 7.83 -21.59 21.27
CA PRO A 223 7.36 -21.30 19.91
C PRO A 223 5.86 -21.55 19.76
N VAL A 224 5.23 -20.86 18.81
CA VAL A 224 3.77 -20.91 18.61
C VAL A 224 3.35 -22.15 17.81
N GLY A 225 4.24 -22.67 16.98
CA GLY A 225 3.91 -23.61 15.90
C GLY A 225 3.05 -22.95 14.82
N CYS A 226 2.66 -23.73 13.81
CA CYS A 226 1.70 -23.31 12.80
C CYS A 226 0.42 -24.15 12.87
N THR A 227 -0.73 -23.52 12.68
CA THR A 227 -2.03 -24.21 12.56
C THR A 227 -2.96 -23.45 11.61
N GLY A 228 -3.78 -24.19 10.87
CA GLY A 228 -4.79 -23.62 9.99
C GLY A 228 -4.20 -22.73 8.89
N THR A 229 -5.00 -21.77 8.41
CA THR A 229 -4.60 -20.82 7.38
C THR A 229 -4.50 -19.42 7.96
N LYS A 230 -3.34 -18.77 7.78
CA LYS A 230 -3.10 -17.38 8.15
C LYS A 230 -3.19 -16.48 6.93
N THR A 231 -4.05 -15.45 6.95
CA THR A 231 -4.14 -14.47 5.87
C THR A 231 -3.14 -13.33 6.09
N LEU A 232 -2.34 -13.03 5.08
CA LEU A 232 -1.35 -11.96 5.04
C LEU A 232 -1.87 -10.85 4.12
N SER A 233 -2.30 -9.73 4.71
CA SER A 233 -3.03 -8.65 4.02
C SER A 233 -2.16 -7.47 3.60
N THR A 234 -0.87 -7.47 3.92
CA THR A 234 0.08 -6.43 3.51
C THR A 234 0.68 -6.75 2.15
N VAL A 235 1.13 -5.74 1.40
CA VAL A 235 1.79 -5.92 0.08
C VAL A 235 3.22 -6.42 0.19
N TYR A 236 3.74 -6.55 1.40
CA TYR A 236 5.05 -7.11 1.70
C TYR A 236 5.00 -7.76 3.07
N GLY A 237 5.94 -8.64 3.36
CA GLY A 237 6.00 -9.29 4.66
C GLY A 237 6.96 -10.46 4.70
N MET A 238 7.14 -11.02 5.89
CA MET A 238 7.90 -12.26 6.10
C MET A 238 7.15 -13.20 7.04
N PHE A 239 7.30 -14.49 6.85
CA PHE A 239 6.65 -15.50 7.68
C PHE A 239 7.48 -16.78 7.73
N GLU A 240 7.33 -17.52 8.82
CA GLU A 240 8.02 -18.76 9.11
C GLU A 240 7.02 -19.86 9.51
N ASP A 241 7.50 -21.08 9.67
CA ASP A 241 6.73 -22.26 10.06
C ASP A 241 6.27 -22.26 11.54
N GLY A 242 6.71 -21.28 12.31
CA GLY A 242 6.26 -21.03 13.69
C GLY A 242 6.97 -21.85 14.76
N SER A 243 7.94 -22.69 14.42
CA SER A 243 8.85 -23.32 15.39
C SER A 243 9.78 -22.30 16.06
N GLY A 244 9.83 -21.07 15.53
CA GLY A 244 10.83 -20.10 15.91
C GLY A 244 12.22 -20.57 15.52
N PRO A 245 13.24 -19.73 15.75
CA PRO A 245 14.57 -20.08 15.29
C PRO A 245 15.36 -20.91 16.31
N LEU A 246 14.72 -21.37 17.42
CA LEU A 246 15.35 -22.17 18.48
C LEU A 246 15.10 -23.66 18.36
N GLU A 247 13.96 -24.06 17.80
CA GLU A 247 13.52 -25.45 17.71
C GLU A 247 13.25 -25.81 16.25
N ASP A 248 13.37 -27.09 15.94
CA ASP A 248 12.98 -27.62 14.63
C ASP A 248 11.45 -27.59 14.47
N TYR A 249 10.98 -27.57 13.22
CA TYR A 249 9.54 -27.60 12.94
C TYR A 249 8.85 -28.86 13.47
N GLN A 250 7.55 -28.79 13.69
CA GLN A 250 6.79 -29.92 14.25
C GLN A 250 6.47 -30.99 13.20
N ASN A 251 6.42 -32.25 13.63
CA ASN A 251 5.88 -33.35 12.83
C ASN A 251 4.35 -33.23 12.69
N ASN A 252 3.81 -33.82 11.62
CA ASN A 252 2.39 -33.88 11.29
C ASN A 252 1.73 -32.49 11.15
N THR A 253 2.47 -31.50 10.69
CA THR A 253 1.94 -30.16 10.43
C THR A 253 1.18 -30.15 9.12
N ASN A 254 0.13 -29.32 9.09
CA ASN A 254 -0.57 -28.93 7.88
C ASN A 254 -1.14 -27.53 8.11
N CYS A 255 -0.42 -26.54 7.61
CA CYS A 255 -0.70 -25.14 7.85
C CYS A 255 -0.37 -24.34 6.60
N SER A 256 -1.04 -23.20 6.43
CA SER A 256 -0.88 -22.40 5.24
C SER A 256 -0.93 -20.91 5.49
N TRP A 257 -0.35 -20.16 4.57
CA TRP A 257 -0.30 -18.71 4.54
C TRP A 257 -0.91 -18.23 3.23
N LEU A 258 -2.04 -17.56 3.32
CA LEU A 258 -2.72 -16.93 2.20
C LEU A 258 -2.20 -15.50 2.05
N ILE A 259 -1.33 -15.28 1.09
CA ILE A 259 -0.90 -13.93 0.69
C ILE A 259 -2.03 -13.34 -0.15
N GLN A 260 -2.76 -12.38 0.44
CA GLN A 260 -3.87 -11.69 -0.20
C GLN A 260 -3.90 -10.24 0.29
N PRO A 261 -3.10 -9.36 -0.34
CA PRO A 261 -3.04 -7.96 0.05
C PRO A 261 -4.43 -7.30 0.04
N SER A 262 -4.67 -6.40 1.00
CA SER A 262 -5.92 -5.63 1.09
C SER A 262 -6.08 -4.60 -0.02
N VAL A 263 -4.99 -4.31 -0.73
CA VAL A 263 -4.98 -3.49 -1.93
C VAL A 263 -4.87 -4.37 -3.18
N PRO A 264 -5.39 -3.91 -4.32
CA PRO A 264 -5.34 -4.64 -5.59
C PRO A 264 -3.89 -4.89 -6.02
N VAL A 265 -3.55 -6.15 -6.34
CA VAL A 265 -2.21 -6.56 -6.81
C VAL A 265 -2.35 -7.49 -8.01
N ASP A 266 -1.40 -7.43 -8.94
CA ASP A 266 -1.40 -8.26 -10.15
C ASP A 266 -0.25 -9.27 -10.20
N GLN A 267 0.64 -9.21 -9.21
CA GLN A 267 1.78 -10.12 -9.06
C GLN A 267 2.22 -10.22 -7.60
N ILE A 268 2.59 -11.44 -7.18
CA ILE A 268 3.17 -11.74 -5.87
C ILE A 268 4.50 -12.46 -6.11
N ASN A 269 5.59 -11.91 -5.56
CA ASN A 269 6.92 -12.51 -5.56
C ASN A 269 7.20 -13.12 -4.19
N ILE A 270 7.63 -14.37 -4.17
CA ILE A 270 7.94 -15.15 -2.97
C ILE A 270 9.43 -15.52 -3.01
N GLU A 271 10.14 -15.22 -1.93
CA GLU A 271 11.58 -15.43 -1.77
C GLU A 271 11.85 -16.23 -0.50
N PHE A 272 12.59 -17.33 -0.64
CA PHE A 272 13.07 -18.11 0.51
C PHE A 272 14.35 -17.47 1.06
N ILE A 273 14.28 -16.95 2.28
CA ILE A 273 15.42 -16.40 3.01
C ILE A 273 16.19 -17.51 3.74
N ASN A 274 15.46 -18.50 4.26
CA ASN A 274 16.00 -19.72 4.82
C ASN A 274 15.13 -20.91 4.40
N LEU A 275 15.73 -22.07 4.19
CA LEU A 275 15.03 -23.32 3.91
C LEU A 275 15.89 -24.49 4.38
N ASN A 276 15.37 -25.29 5.31
CA ASN A 276 15.92 -26.58 5.71
C ASN A 276 14.77 -27.48 6.19
N THR A 277 14.46 -28.49 5.38
CA THR A 277 13.35 -29.44 5.62
C THR A 277 13.79 -30.85 5.26
N GLU A 278 13.10 -31.86 5.82
CA GLU A 278 13.33 -33.24 5.44
C GLU A 278 13.13 -33.39 3.93
N THR A 279 14.17 -33.85 3.25
CA THR A 279 14.14 -33.93 1.79
C THR A 279 13.05 -34.91 1.34
N THR A 280 12.26 -34.53 0.34
CA THR A 280 11.16 -35.31 -0.28
C THR A 280 9.90 -35.57 0.54
N ASN A 281 9.95 -35.51 1.87
CA ASN A 281 8.82 -35.86 2.73
C ASN A 281 8.08 -34.65 3.29
N ASP A 282 8.83 -33.60 3.65
CA ASP A 282 8.27 -32.38 4.22
C ASP A 282 8.30 -31.29 3.16
N ILE A 283 7.12 -30.81 2.78
CA ILE A 283 6.92 -30.12 1.50
C ILE A 283 6.24 -28.77 1.73
N ILE A 284 6.84 -27.74 1.14
CA ILE A 284 6.22 -26.43 0.96
C ILE A 284 5.67 -26.37 -0.46
N THR A 285 4.35 -26.26 -0.59
CA THR A 285 3.66 -26.15 -1.88
C THR A 285 3.16 -24.72 -2.07
N ILE A 286 3.47 -24.11 -3.22
CA ILE A 286 2.99 -22.79 -3.60
C ILE A 286 1.91 -22.95 -4.67
N TYR A 287 0.73 -22.38 -4.43
CA TYR A 287 -0.42 -22.41 -5.33
C TYR A 287 -0.65 -21.05 -6.00
N ASP A 288 -1.06 -21.08 -7.26
CA ASP A 288 -1.45 -19.93 -8.10
C ASP A 288 -2.90 -19.50 -7.81
N GLY A 289 -3.16 -19.08 -6.58
CA GLY A 289 -4.48 -18.67 -6.13
C GLY A 289 -4.65 -18.79 -4.63
N ALA A 290 -5.90 -18.75 -4.15
CA ALA A 290 -6.22 -18.66 -2.74
C ALA A 290 -6.42 -20.02 -2.04
N THR A 291 -6.47 -21.12 -2.80
CA THR A 291 -6.90 -22.43 -2.31
C THR A 291 -6.00 -23.56 -2.80
N THR A 292 -6.09 -24.72 -2.16
CA THR A 292 -5.38 -25.94 -2.58
C THR A 292 -5.97 -26.58 -3.85
N ALA A 293 -7.07 -26.05 -4.38
CA ALA A 293 -7.64 -26.45 -5.66
C ALA A 293 -7.05 -25.67 -6.84
N ASP A 294 -6.35 -24.56 -6.58
CA ASP A 294 -5.68 -23.75 -7.58
C ASP A 294 -4.42 -24.46 -8.15
N PRO A 295 -3.91 -24.07 -9.32
CA PRO A 295 -2.74 -24.70 -9.92
C PRO A 295 -1.49 -24.62 -9.02
N VAL A 296 -0.68 -25.68 -8.97
CA VAL A 296 0.59 -25.66 -8.23
C VAL A 296 1.66 -24.96 -9.07
N ILE A 297 2.28 -23.92 -8.52
CA ILE A 297 3.45 -23.25 -9.09
C ILE A 297 4.70 -24.10 -8.86
N GLY A 298 4.87 -24.63 -7.65
CA GLY A 298 6.03 -25.43 -7.28
C GLY A 298 5.93 -26.08 -5.90
N THR A 299 6.76 -27.10 -5.70
CA THR A 299 6.95 -27.81 -4.44
C THR A 299 8.42 -27.78 -4.03
N TYR A 300 8.70 -27.47 -2.77
CA TYR A 300 10.05 -27.25 -2.26
C TYR A 300 10.28 -28.09 -0.99
N SER A 301 11.47 -28.68 -0.87
CA SER A 301 11.95 -29.46 0.28
C SER A 301 13.48 -29.47 0.31
N GLY A 302 14.08 -29.98 1.39
CA GLY A 302 15.54 -29.98 1.58
C GLY A 302 16.08 -28.62 2.00
N ALA A 303 17.36 -28.37 1.72
CA ALA A 303 18.07 -27.14 2.10
C ALA A 303 18.46 -26.23 0.93
N SER A 304 17.97 -26.53 -0.28
CA SER A 304 18.32 -25.78 -1.50
C SER A 304 17.35 -24.62 -1.70
N ILE A 305 17.82 -23.39 -1.45
CA ILE A 305 17.03 -22.17 -1.68
C ILE A 305 16.75 -22.00 -3.20
N PRO A 306 15.47 -21.96 -3.63
CA PRO A 306 15.11 -21.72 -5.04
C PRO A 306 15.30 -20.24 -5.43
N SER A 307 15.31 -19.95 -6.73
CA SER A 307 15.16 -18.58 -7.21
C SER A 307 13.78 -18.01 -6.83
N ILE A 308 13.66 -16.68 -6.79
CA ILE A 308 12.39 -15.98 -6.53
C ILE A 308 11.26 -16.56 -7.41
N ILE A 309 10.14 -16.86 -6.77
CA ILE A 309 8.94 -17.41 -7.39
C ILE A 309 7.97 -16.26 -7.66
N SER A 310 7.53 -16.09 -8.90
CA SER A 310 6.52 -15.11 -9.27
C SER A 310 5.18 -15.78 -9.55
N VAL A 311 4.15 -15.34 -8.83
CA VAL A 311 2.75 -15.71 -9.00
C VAL A 311 2.03 -14.53 -9.65
N ASN A 312 1.51 -14.68 -10.88
CA ASN A 312 0.83 -13.61 -11.61
C ASN A 312 -0.68 -13.62 -11.31
N ASN A 313 -1.02 -13.41 -10.04
CA ASN A 313 -2.38 -13.52 -9.53
C ASN A 313 -2.59 -12.53 -8.37
N THR A 314 -3.84 -12.34 -7.96
CA THR A 314 -4.21 -11.44 -6.85
C THR A 314 -3.99 -12.07 -5.48
N ALA A 315 -3.82 -13.40 -5.43
CA ALA A 315 -3.56 -14.17 -4.23
C ALA A 315 -2.60 -15.34 -4.49
N ALA A 316 -1.87 -15.75 -3.47
CA ALA A 316 -1.02 -16.94 -3.48
C ALA A 316 -1.15 -17.68 -2.14
N LEU A 317 -1.32 -19.00 -2.19
CA LEU A 317 -1.36 -19.84 -1.00
C LEU A 317 -0.05 -20.60 -0.88
N VAL A 318 0.63 -20.45 0.26
CA VAL A 318 1.79 -21.26 0.63
C VAL A 318 1.35 -22.27 1.67
N ASN A 319 1.52 -23.56 1.40
CA ASN A 319 1.11 -24.64 2.29
C ASN A 319 2.31 -25.47 2.71
N PHE A 320 2.49 -25.68 4.00
CA PHE A 320 3.53 -26.55 4.55
C PHE A 320 2.92 -27.80 5.16
N THR A 321 3.45 -28.96 4.79
CA THR A 321 3.08 -30.26 5.37
C THR A 321 4.31 -31.03 5.80
N SER A 322 4.29 -31.58 7.01
CA SER A 322 5.31 -32.52 7.49
C SER A 322 4.74 -33.91 7.80
N ASN A 323 5.58 -34.93 7.72
CA ASN A 323 5.23 -36.32 8.03
C ASN A 323 5.32 -36.60 9.56
N ALA A 324 5.35 -37.88 9.96
CA ALA A 324 5.37 -38.26 11.36
C ALA A 324 6.77 -38.29 12.03
N SER A 325 7.86 -38.04 11.30
CA SER A 325 9.23 -38.19 11.80
C SER A 325 10.27 -37.41 11.02
N SER A 326 11.32 -36.96 11.71
CA SER A 326 12.42 -36.14 11.17
C SER A 326 11.98 -34.70 10.97
N THR A 327 12.72 -33.80 11.61
CA THR A 327 12.46 -32.37 11.60
C THR A 327 13.81 -31.67 11.45
N ASP A 328 13.80 -30.50 10.85
CA ASP A 328 14.99 -29.68 10.59
C ASP A 328 14.69 -28.21 10.95
N ASP A 329 15.65 -27.30 10.66
CA ASP A 329 15.60 -25.89 11.09
C ASP A 329 14.41 -25.07 10.58
N GLY A 330 13.60 -25.59 9.66
CA GLY A 330 12.44 -24.90 9.12
C GLY A 330 12.80 -23.90 8.03
N TRP A 331 11.99 -22.85 7.92
CA TRP A 331 12.11 -21.92 6.79
C TRP A 331 11.62 -20.52 7.14
N LEU A 332 12.18 -19.54 6.44
CA LEU A 332 11.75 -18.14 6.50
C LEU A 332 11.52 -17.67 5.08
N ILE A 333 10.31 -17.23 4.81
CA ILE A 333 9.90 -16.72 3.50
C ILE A 333 9.61 -15.23 3.63
N GLN A 334 10.10 -14.46 2.66
CA GLN A 334 9.69 -13.08 2.43
C GLN A 334 8.82 -13.02 1.17
N TYR A 335 7.85 -12.12 1.14
CA TYR A 335 7.08 -11.83 -0.05
C TYR A 335 6.98 -10.33 -0.32
N SER A 336 6.74 -10.00 -1.59
CA SER A 336 6.38 -8.66 -2.04
C SER A 336 5.36 -8.76 -3.17
N SER A 337 4.40 -7.86 -3.19
CA SER A 337 3.34 -7.80 -4.19
C SER A 337 3.47 -6.51 -4.98
N ARG A 338 3.13 -6.59 -6.27
CA ARG A 338 3.06 -5.43 -7.14
C ARG A 338 1.64 -4.88 -7.11
N PRO A 339 1.40 -3.67 -6.58
CA PRO A 339 0.10 -3.03 -6.69
C PRO A 339 -0.33 -2.95 -8.15
N THR A 340 -1.59 -3.27 -8.40
CA THR A 340 -2.17 -3.20 -9.74
C THR A 340 -2.14 -1.76 -10.20
N LYS A 341 -1.55 -1.52 -11.37
CA LYS A 341 -1.69 -0.24 -12.03
C LYS A 341 -2.94 -0.29 -12.90
N PHE A 342 -4.01 0.33 -12.42
CA PHE A 342 -5.31 0.28 -13.08
C PHE A 342 -5.37 0.96 -14.44
N CYS A 343 -4.58 2.02 -14.62
CA CYS A 343 -4.58 2.80 -15.84
C CYS A 343 -3.16 2.96 -16.42
N ASN A 344 -3.10 3.14 -17.74
CA ASN A 344 -1.86 3.49 -18.42
C ASN A 344 -1.52 4.98 -18.25
N SER A 345 -0.27 5.33 -18.51
CA SER A 345 0.17 6.73 -18.45
C SER A 345 -0.53 7.62 -19.49
N MET A 346 -0.98 7.10 -20.63
CA MET A 346 -1.82 7.79 -21.62
C MET A 346 -2.55 6.77 -22.50
N THR A 347 -3.87 6.89 -22.63
CA THR A 347 -4.72 6.11 -23.53
C THR A 347 -5.27 7.03 -24.62
N SER A 348 -5.16 6.65 -25.89
CA SER A 348 -5.73 7.41 -27.01
C SER A 348 -7.06 6.80 -27.46
N LEU A 349 -8.11 7.62 -27.48
CA LEU A 349 -9.48 7.24 -27.83
C LEU A 349 -9.86 7.99 -29.12
N THR A 350 -9.92 7.26 -30.23
CA THR A 350 -10.13 7.81 -31.59
C THR A 350 -11.48 7.45 -32.20
N ALA A 351 -12.27 6.61 -31.52
CA ALA A 351 -13.63 6.29 -31.96
C ALA A 351 -14.57 7.47 -31.73
N PRO A 352 -15.63 7.67 -32.54
CA PRO A 352 -16.59 8.76 -32.31
C PRO A 352 -17.40 8.65 -31.00
N SER A 353 -17.39 7.47 -30.38
CA SER A 353 -17.94 7.22 -29.06
C SER A 353 -17.27 6.00 -28.45
N ALA A 354 -16.98 6.05 -27.15
CA ALA A 354 -16.52 4.90 -26.38
C ALA A 354 -16.79 5.12 -24.88
N SER A 355 -16.72 4.04 -24.12
CA SER A 355 -16.70 4.05 -22.66
C SER A 355 -15.28 3.76 -22.16
N PHE A 356 -14.93 4.32 -21.01
CA PHE A 356 -13.67 4.09 -20.31
C PHE A 356 -13.84 4.34 -18.81
N ASP A 357 -12.96 3.76 -18.02
CA ASP A 357 -12.96 3.84 -16.56
C ASP A 357 -11.52 3.98 -16.05
N ASP A 358 -11.37 4.22 -14.75
CA ASP A 358 -10.06 4.34 -14.11
C ASP A 358 -9.29 3.01 -13.97
N GLY A 359 -9.92 1.89 -14.34
CA GLY A 359 -9.40 0.53 -14.34
C GLY A 359 -9.60 -0.20 -13.01
N SER A 360 -10.15 0.47 -11.99
CA SER A 360 -10.25 -0.06 -10.63
C SER A 360 -11.34 -1.13 -10.47
N GLY A 361 -12.35 -1.11 -11.34
CA GLY A 361 -13.43 -2.08 -11.38
C GLY A 361 -14.20 -2.13 -10.06
N SER A 362 -14.21 -3.29 -9.39
CA SER A 362 -14.86 -3.44 -8.07
C SER A 362 -13.99 -3.04 -6.89
N TYR A 363 -12.74 -2.65 -7.12
CA TYR A 363 -11.82 -2.19 -6.09
C TYR A 363 -11.81 -0.67 -6.05
N ASN A 364 -11.35 -0.10 -4.94
CA ASN A 364 -10.97 1.30 -4.94
C ASN A 364 -9.74 1.52 -5.84
N TYR A 365 -9.64 2.68 -6.46
CA TYR A 365 -8.44 3.05 -7.24
C TYR A 365 -7.18 3.02 -6.39
N ALA A 366 -6.02 2.93 -7.04
CA ALA A 366 -4.72 2.91 -6.36
C ALA A 366 -4.26 4.34 -6.02
N ASN A 367 -3.57 4.50 -4.89
CA ASN A 367 -2.82 5.73 -4.56
C ASN A 367 -1.74 6.01 -5.62
N LEU A 368 -1.33 7.28 -5.73
CA LEU A 368 -0.27 7.75 -6.63
C LEU A 368 -0.56 7.41 -8.10
N SER A 369 -1.84 7.29 -8.46
CA SER A 369 -2.28 7.02 -9.83
C SER A 369 -2.27 8.29 -10.65
N ILE A 370 -1.76 8.20 -11.88
CA ILE A 370 -1.85 9.27 -12.88
C ILE A 370 -2.34 8.64 -14.18
N CYS A 371 -3.63 8.78 -14.42
CA CYS A 371 -4.31 8.26 -15.60
C CYS A 371 -4.64 9.38 -16.57
N ARG A 372 -4.45 9.14 -17.87
CA ARG A 372 -4.79 10.13 -18.90
C ARG A 372 -5.46 9.47 -20.08
N TRP A 373 -6.55 10.08 -20.56
CA TRP A 373 -7.24 9.69 -21.78
C TRP A 373 -7.31 10.88 -22.72
N LEU A 374 -6.69 10.76 -23.90
CA LEU A 374 -6.80 11.72 -24.98
C LEU A 374 -7.90 11.26 -25.94
N ILE A 375 -9.02 11.95 -25.92
CA ILE A 375 -10.16 11.74 -26.81
C ILE A 375 -9.99 12.67 -28.00
N GLU A 376 -9.65 12.10 -29.16
CA GLU A 376 -9.42 12.85 -30.39
C GLU A 376 -9.92 12.05 -31.61
N PRO A 377 -11.24 11.94 -31.81
CA PRO A 377 -11.79 11.22 -32.93
C PRO A 377 -11.60 12.02 -34.23
N PRO A 378 -11.07 11.43 -35.31
CA PRO A 378 -10.76 12.17 -36.53
C PRO A 378 -11.96 12.87 -37.14
N GLY A 379 -11.82 14.18 -37.40
CA GLY A 379 -12.80 15.01 -38.10
C GLY A 379 -13.89 15.62 -37.23
N MET A 380 -13.96 15.27 -35.94
CA MET A 380 -14.96 15.78 -34.99
C MET A 380 -14.57 17.15 -34.44
N GLN A 381 -15.57 17.97 -34.10
CA GLN A 381 -15.39 19.32 -33.58
C GLN A 381 -15.98 19.48 -32.19
N GLU A 382 -16.97 18.67 -31.84
CA GLU A 382 -17.56 18.66 -30.49
C GLU A 382 -17.40 17.28 -29.86
N ILE A 383 -17.01 17.24 -28.59
CA ILE A 383 -16.97 16.06 -27.73
C ILE A 383 -17.76 16.38 -26.47
N THR A 384 -18.73 15.53 -26.12
CA THR A 384 -19.41 15.59 -24.82
C THR A 384 -19.05 14.37 -24.00
N LEU A 385 -18.55 14.59 -22.78
CA LEU A 385 -18.18 13.58 -21.79
C LEU A 385 -19.28 13.47 -20.72
N PHE A 386 -19.61 12.23 -20.37
CA PHE A 386 -20.56 11.86 -19.33
C PHE A 386 -19.86 10.95 -18.32
N PHE A 387 -20.22 11.09 -17.04
CA PHE A 387 -19.84 10.15 -15.98
C PHE A 387 -21.05 9.28 -15.65
N ASP A 388 -20.87 7.96 -15.68
CA ASP A 388 -21.89 6.96 -15.35
C ASP A 388 -21.83 6.57 -13.86
N ALA A 389 -20.62 6.57 -13.31
CA ALA A 389 -20.33 6.41 -11.90
C ALA A 389 -19.20 7.38 -11.50
N PHE A 390 -19.24 7.93 -10.28
CA PHE A 390 -18.23 8.88 -9.83
C PHE A 390 -18.11 8.91 -8.30
N ASP A 391 -16.95 8.50 -7.80
CA ASP A 391 -16.58 8.53 -6.39
C ASP A 391 -15.06 8.72 -6.24
N ILE A 392 -14.66 9.97 -6.07
CA ILE A 392 -13.25 10.39 -5.95
C ILE A 392 -13.04 11.05 -4.60
N HIS A 393 -12.01 10.63 -3.86
CA HIS A 393 -11.70 11.21 -2.56
C HIS A 393 -11.40 12.72 -2.68
N THR A 394 -11.66 13.47 -1.61
CA THR A 394 -11.61 14.94 -1.64
C THR A 394 -10.21 15.54 -1.86
N SER A 395 -9.16 14.76 -1.60
CA SER A 395 -7.77 15.12 -1.88
C SER A 395 -7.31 14.78 -3.30
N ASP A 396 -8.09 13.96 -4.02
CA ASP A 396 -7.84 13.53 -5.39
C ASP A 396 -8.72 14.34 -6.37
N TYR A 397 -8.50 14.15 -7.68
CA TYR A 397 -9.32 14.83 -8.69
C TYR A 397 -9.31 14.18 -10.08
N VAL A 398 -10.40 14.40 -10.81
CA VAL A 398 -10.47 14.25 -12.27
C VAL A 398 -10.54 15.65 -12.89
N ARG A 399 -9.59 15.98 -13.78
CA ARG A 399 -9.57 17.21 -14.56
C ARG A 399 -9.83 16.91 -16.03
N VAL A 400 -10.66 17.75 -16.65
CA VAL A 400 -10.97 17.68 -18.08
C VAL A 400 -10.48 18.95 -18.74
N TYR A 401 -9.70 18.80 -19.81
CA TYR A 401 -9.13 19.90 -20.58
C TYR A 401 -9.58 19.83 -22.04
N ASP A 402 -9.75 20.99 -22.66
CA ASP A 402 -9.61 21.13 -24.11
C ASP A 402 -8.12 20.95 -24.42
N ALA A 403 -7.77 19.82 -25.04
CA ALA A 403 -6.39 19.44 -25.30
C ALA A 403 -5.75 20.28 -26.41
N GLN A 404 -6.54 20.88 -27.30
CA GLN A 404 -6.03 21.72 -28.37
C GLN A 404 -5.50 23.06 -27.83
N ASN A 405 -6.22 23.65 -26.87
CA ASN A 405 -5.90 24.97 -26.31
C ASN A 405 -5.39 24.93 -24.86
N GLN A 406 -5.33 23.74 -24.25
CA GLN A 406 -4.94 23.50 -22.85
C GLN A 406 -5.81 24.23 -21.81
N ILE A 407 -7.09 24.46 -22.13
CA ILE A 407 -8.04 25.13 -21.23
C ILE A 407 -8.70 24.09 -20.32
N LEU A 408 -8.70 24.33 -19.00
CA LEU A 408 -9.42 23.50 -18.04
C LEU A 408 -10.94 23.71 -18.21
N LEU A 409 -11.65 22.65 -18.57
CA LEU A 409 -13.11 22.62 -18.72
C LEU A 409 -13.82 22.26 -17.41
N GLY A 410 -13.16 21.48 -16.54
CA GLY A 410 -13.70 21.14 -15.23
C GLY A 410 -12.71 20.38 -14.35
N GLU A 411 -12.88 20.50 -13.03
CA GLU A 411 -12.22 19.69 -12.01
C GLU A 411 -13.31 19.09 -11.12
N PHE A 412 -13.27 17.77 -10.93
CA PHE A 412 -14.29 17.00 -10.24
C PHE A 412 -13.67 16.14 -9.14
N LYS A 413 -14.37 16.08 -8.00
CA LYS A 413 -14.05 15.27 -6.82
C LYS A 413 -15.32 15.03 -6.00
N GLY A 414 -15.27 14.10 -5.04
CA GLY A 414 -16.42 13.66 -4.24
C GLY A 414 -17.22 12.54 -4.92
N SER A 415 -18.39 12.24 -4.35
CA SER A 415 -19.26 11.13 -4.76
C SER A 415 -20.50 11.53 -5.58
N SER A 416 -20.61 12.80 -5.96
CA SER A 416 -21.70 13.29 -6.81
C SER A 416 -21.31 13.20 -8.28
N ILE A 417 -22.14 12.57 -9.10
CA ILE A 417 -21.96 12.50 -10.56
C ILE A 417 -21.90 13.92 -11.16
N PRO A 418 -20.79 14.31 -11.83
CA PRO A 418 -20.68 15.61 -12.46
C PRO A 418 -21.65 15.81 -13.63
N SER A 419 -22.02 17.08 -13.89
CA SER A 419 -22.72 17.45 -15.12
C SER A 419 -21.85 17.16 -16.37
N PRO A 420 -22.47 16.85 -17.53
CA PRO A 420 -21.73 16.58 -18.76
C PRO A 420 -20.77 17.71 -19.13
N VAL A 421 -19.59 17.35 -19.64
CA VAL A 421 -18.54 18.31 -20.03
C VAL A 421 -18.45 18.38 -21.55
N VAL A 422 -18.62 19.57 -22.10
CA VAL A 422 -18.59 19.81 -23.55
C VAL A 422 -17.26 20.45 -23.95
N CYS A 423 -16.63 19.91 -24.99
CA CYS A 423 -15.41 20.43 -25.60
C CYS A 423 -15.65 20.69 -27.09
N ASN A 424 -15.44 21.94 -27.54
CA ASN A 424 -15.77 22.41 -28.90
C ASN A 424 -14.55 22.48 -29.83
N SER A 425 -13.44 21.85 -29.47
CA SER A 425 -12.21 21.80 -30.29
C SER A 425 -12.00 20.47 -31.01
N GLY A 426 -12.79 19.44 -30.68
CA GLY A 426 -12.60 18.08 -31.16
C GLY A 426 -11.44 17.32 -30.51
N SER A 427 -10.78 17.88 -29.49
CA SER A 427 -9.67 17.25 -28.77
C SER A 427 -9.81 17.49 -27.26
N MET A 428 -10.11 16.43 -26.50
CA MET A 428 -10.36 16.48 -25.06
C MET A 428 -9.36 15.59 -24.29
N LEU A 429 -8.76 16.13 -23.23
CA LEU A 429 -7.89 15.37 -22.32
C LEU A 429 -8.57 15.21 -20.97
N VAL A 430 -8.82 13.96 -20.57
CA VAL A 430 -9.28 13.61 -19.22
C VAL A 430 -8.09 13.11 -18.41
N MET A 431 -7.90 13.63 -17.20
CA MET A 431 -6.77 13.32 -16.34
C MET A 431 -7.24 13.02 -14.92
N PHE A 432 -6.98 11.82 -14.43
CA PHE A 432 -7.22 11.43 -13.04
C PHE A 432 -5.90 11.37 -12.27
N VAL A 433 -5.86 11.98 -11.09
CA VAL A 433 -4.70 12.01 -10.20
C VAL A 433 -5.13 11.68 -8.78
N SER A 434 -4.44 10.71 -8.15
CA SER A 434 -4.57 10.41 -6.72
C SER A 434 -3.30 10.67 -5.93
N ASP A 435 -3.44 11.00 -4.65
CA ASP A 435 -2.35 11.21 -3.71
C ASP A 435 -1.86 9.90 -3.07
N ALA A 436 -1.06 9.98 -2.00
CA ALA A 436 -0.45 8.82 -1.34
C ALA A 436 -1.40 8.05 -0.39
N SER A 437 -2.63 8.50 -0.17
CA SER A 437 -3.52 7.98 0.88
C SER A 437 -5.01 8.15 0.56
N ILE A 438 -5.84 7.28 1.16
CA ILE A 438 -7.31 7.32 1.12
C ILE A 438 -7.87 7.27 -0.31
N THR A 439 -8.40 6.11 -0.68
CA THR A 439 -8.96 5.90 -2.01
C THR A 439 -10.46 5.68 -1.95
N ALA A 440 -11.13 5.84 -3.08
CA ALA A 440 -12.57 5.70 -3.24
C ALA A 440 -12.88 4.80 -4.46
N SER A 441 -14.16 4.63 -4.79
CA SER A 441 -14.59 3.61 -5.76
C SER A 441 -14.26 3.93 -7.22
N GLY A 442 -13.78 5.14 -7.53
CA GLY A 442 -13.34 5.50 -8.88
C GLY A 442 -14.42 6.11 -9.76
N PHE A 443 -14.29 5.96 -11.07
CA PHE A 443 -15.27 6.48 -12.02
C PHE A 443 -15.40 5.60 -13.27
N GLU A 444 -16.61 5.62 -13.84
CA GLU A 444 -16.92 5.11 -15.17
C GLU A 444 -17.44 6.27 -16.03
N ALA A 445 -17.00 6.36 -17.27
CA ALA A 445 -17.34 7.46 -18.16
C ALA A 445 -17.57 6.99 -19.60
N HIS A 446 -18.35 7.76 -20.35
CA HIS A 446 -18.47 7.61 -21.79
C HIS A 446 -18.49 8.97 -22.48
N TYR A 447 -18.13 8.98 -23.76
CA TYR A 447 -18.20 10.18 -24.57
C TYR A 447 -18.89 9.93 -25.91
N THR A 448 -19.41 11.01 -26.47
CA THR A 448 -19.91 11.06 -27.85
C THR A 448 -19.33 12.29 -28.54
N SER A 449 -18.98 12.16 -29.82
CA SER A 449 -18.45 13.27 -30.61
C SER A 449 -19.29 13.54 -31.86
N SER A 450 -19.29 14.80 -32.32
CA SER A 450 -19.98 15.22 -33.54
C SER A 450 -19.11 16.14 -34.41
N ASN A 451 -19.38 16.14 -35.73
CA ASN A 451 -18.74 17.02 -36.72
C ASN A 451 -19.44 18.38 -36.86
N SER A 452 -20.42 18.67 -36.00
CA SER A 452 -21.30 19.81 -36.17
C SER A 452 -20.76 21.05 -35.46
N ILE A 453 -19.97 21.86 -36.17
CA ILE A 453 -20.31 23.28 -36.19
C ILE A 453 -21.61 23.38 -37.03
N GLU A 454 -22.76 23.13 -36.42
CA GLU A 454 -23.96 23.89 -36.78
C GLU A 454 -24.05 25.08 -35.82
N THR A 455 -23.11 26.01 -35.92
CA THR A 455 -23.51 27.41 -35.84
C THR A 455 -24.22 27.74 -37.14
N LYS A 456 -25.43 27.22 -37.34
CA LYS A 456 -26.43 28.06 -37.97
C LYS A 456 -26.91 28.96 -36.83
N ASP A 457 -26.64 30.23 -37.00
CA ASP A 457 -27.20 31.31 -36.21
C ASP A 457 -28.72 31.07 -36.05
N PHE A 458 -29.15 30.50 -34.92
CA PHE A 458 -30.55 30.12 -34.66
C PHE A 458 -31.37 31.34 -34.23
N SER A 459 -31.20 32.45 -34.94
CA SER A 459 -31.97 33.69 -34.75
C SER A 459 -33.48 33.53 -35.00
N SER A 460 -33.93 32.39 -35.55
CA SER A 460 -35.33 32.15 -35.90
C SER A 460 -36.14 31.28 -34.93
N LEU A 461 -35.52 30.54 -33.98
CA LEU A 461 -36.29 29.77 -32.99
C LEU A 461 -36.72 30.69 -31.84
N GLN A 462 -38.02 30.98 -31.77
CA GLN A 462 -38.63 31.74 -30.69
C GLN A 462 -39.53 30.85 -29.85
N ILE A 463 -39.25 30.81 -28.54
CA ILE A 463 -40.05 30.09 -27.56
C ILE A 463 -40.52 31.09 -26.50
N TYR A 464 -41.84 31.30 -26.41
CA TYR A 464 -42.39 32.32 -25.54
C TYR A 464 -43.83 32.03 -25.10
N PRO A 465 -44.25 32.55 -23.92
CA PRO A 465 -43.37 33.09 -22.89
C PRO A 465 -42.52 31.97 -22.28
N ASN A 466 -41.28 32.26 -21.90
CA ASN A 466 -40.45 31.37 -21.10
C ASN A 466 -39.85 32.22 -19.97
N PRO A 467 -40.39 32.18 -18.74
CA PRO A 467 -41.30 31.15 -18.22
C PRO A 467 -42.75 31.18 -18.76
N ALA A 468 -43.41 30.01 -18.84
CA ALA A 468 -44.81 29.84 -19.27
C ALA A 468 -45.72 29.41 -18.11
N THR A 469 -46.97 29.87 -18.10
CA THR A 469 -47.99 29.43 -17.13
C THR A 469 -49.03 28.52 -17.79
N ASP A 470 -49.56 28.93 -18.95
CA ASP A 470 -50.68 28.24 -19.59
C ASP A 470 -50.31 27.67 -20.96
N LEU A 471 -49.81 28.51 -21.87
CA LEU A 471 -49.43 28.12 -23.23
C LEU A 471 -47.97 28.48 -23.49
N LEU A 472 -47.24 27.55 -24.09
CA LEU A 472 -45.90 27.77 -24.62
C LEU A 472 -45.97 27.82 -26.15
N TRP A 473 -45.59 28.94 -26.75
CA TRP A 473 -45.49 29.09 -28.20
C TRP A 473 -44.09 28.73 -28.68
N ILE A 474 -44.03 28.07 -29.84
CA ILE A 474 -42.82 27.60 -30.51
C ILE A 474 -42.92 28.05 -31.96
N GLU A 475 -42.02 28.93 -32.37
CA GLU A 475 -41.96 29.50 -33.72
C GLU A 475 -40.56 29.28 -34.28
N MET A 476 -40.46 28.79 -35.51
CA MET A 476 -39.17 28.46 -36.14
C MET A 476 -39.27 28.62 -37.66
N GLU A 477 -38.25 29.22 -38.28
CA GLU A 477 -38.05 29.14 -39.72
C GLU A 477 -37.29 27.86 -40.09
N ILE A 478 -37.72 27.20 -41.16
CA ILE A 478 -37.17 25.93 -41.64
C ILE A 478 -36.70 26.06 -43.10
N ASP A 479 -35.56 25.45 -43.41
CA ASP A 479 -34.88 25.64 -44.71
C ASP A 479 -35.53 24.91 -45.91
N ASN A 480 -36.56 24.08 -45.70
CA ASN A 480 -37.00 23.08 -46.68
C ASN A 480 -38.44 23.26 -47.21
N ALA A 481 -38.66 22.66 -48.38
CA ALA A 481 -39.90 22.74 -49.17
C ALA A 481 -41.09 21.94 -48.59
N GLU A 482 -40.87 21.01 -47.65
CA GLU A 482 -41.87 20.39 -46.76
C GLU A 482 -41.10 19.48 -45.78
N ASP A 483 -41.22 19.70 -44.46
CA ASP A 483 -40.60 18.82 -43.45
C ASP A 483 -41.62 18.33 -42.41
N ASN A 484 -41.45 17.08 -41.97
CA ASN A 484 -42.13 16.55 -40.79
C ASN A 484 -41.37 17.00 -39.54
N ILE A 485 -42.07 17.66 -38.63
CA ILE A 485 -41.51 18.17 -37.38
C ILE A 485 -42.22 17.50 -36.21
N ILE A 486 -41.42 17.01 -35.26
CA ILE A 486 -41.90 16.37 -34.04
C ILE A 486 -41.51 17.26 -32.86
N ILE A 487 -42.48 17.80 -32.13
CA ILE A 487 -42.27 18.58 -30.91
C ILE A 487 -42.58 17.68 -29.73
N GLU A 488 -41.63 17.44 -28.84
CA GLU A 488 -41.74 16.58 -27.66
C GLU A 488 -41.40 17.38 -26.39
N LEU A 489 -42.11 17.12 -25.30
CA LEU A 489 -41.82 17.72 -24.00
C LEU A 489 -41.52 16.63 -22.98
N TYR A 490 -40.47 16.80 -22.19
CA TYR A 490 -40.01 15.83 -21.19
C TYR A 490 -39.88 16.46 -19.80
N ASP A 491 -40.12 15.67 -18.75
CA ASP A 491 -39.67 16.01 -17.40
C ASP A 491 -38.17 15.71 -17.20
N LEU A 492 -37.58 16.19 -16.10
CA LEU A 492 -36.15 16.02 -15.78
C LEU A 492 -35.74 14.55 -15.55
N CYS A 493 -36.69 13.64 -15.34
CA CYS A 493 -36.43 12.20 -15.24
C CYS A 493 -36.47 11.50 -16.61
N GLY A 494 -36.67 12.26 -17.71
CA GLY A 494 -36.68 11.73 -19.07
C GLY A 494 -38.01 11.14 -19.51
N ARG A 495 -39.10 11.31 -18.76
CA ARG A 495 -40.44 10.84 -19.17
C ARG A 495 -41.06 11.86 -20.12
N LYS A 496 -41.51 11.37 -21.29
CA LYS A 496 -42.23 12.18 -22.29
C LYS A 496 -43.63 12.53 -21.81
N LEU A 497 -43.92 13.81 -21.72
CA LEU A 497 -45.19 14.38 -21.27
C LEU A 497 -46.13 14.69 -22.42
N GLN A 498 -45.59 15.23 -23.52
CA GLN A 498 -46.37 15.61 -24.71
C GLN A 498 -45.59 15.33 -25.99
N GLU A 499 -46.32 15.12 -27.09
CA GLU A 499 -45.78 15.01 -28.44
C GLU A 499 -46.75 15.65 -29.44
N LYS A 500 -46.22 16.38 -30.41
CA LYS A 500 -46.97 16.98 -31.52
C LYS A 500 -46.23 16.76 -32.82
N ASN A 501 -46.88 16.14 -33.79
CA ASN A 501 -46.35 15.92 -35.13
C ASN A 501 -47.00 16.91 -36.09
N ILE A 502 -46.19 17.73 -36.76
CA ILE A 502 -46.66 18.74 -37.71
C ILE A 502 -45.94 18.61 -39.04
N LYS A 503 -46.59 19.07 -40.10
CA LYS A 503 -45.97 19.28 -41.41
C LYS A 503 -45.86 20.77 -41.63
N ALA A 504 -44.64 21.23 -41.90
CA ALA A 504 -44.35 22.65 -42.04
C ALA A 504 -43.63 22.95 -43.34
N TYR A 505 -43.84 24.16 -43.85
CA TYR A 505 -43.27 24.67 -45.09
C TYR A 505 -42.65 26.04 -44.79
N HIS A 506 -41.34 26.20 -44.93
CA HIS A 506 -40.58 27.44 -44.68
C HIS A 506 -40.60 27.99 -43.24
N SER A 507 -41.69 27.85 -42.48
CA SER A 507 -41.77 28.12 -41.05
C SER A 507 -42.93 27.38 -40.39
N PHE A 508 -42.93 27.33 -39.05
CA PHE A 508 -44.10 26.93 -38.27
C PHE A 508 -44.28 27.79 -37.03
N LYS A 509 -45.52 27.84 -36.55
CA LYS A 509 -45.89 28.42 -35.26
C LYS A 509 -46.90 27.53 -34.57
N GLU A 510 -46.48 26.91 -33.49
CA GLU A 510 -47.29 25.96 -32.74
C GLU A 510 -47.29 26.30 -31.25
N ASN A 511 -48.27 25.77 -30.53
CA ASN A 511 -48.31 25.83 -29.07
C ASN A 511 -48.44 24.45 -28.42
N LEU A 512 -47.95 24.39 -27.18
CA LEU A 512 -48.17 23.33 -26.21
C LEU A 512 -48.95 23.90 -25.02
N ASP A 513 -49.95 23.15 -24.54
CA ASP A 513 -50.68 23.46 -23.31
C ASP A 513 -49.90 22.93 -22.12
N VAL A 514 -49.37 23.84 -21.30
CA VAL A 514 -48.53 23.54 -20.14
C VAL A 514 -49.25 23.83 -18.82
N SER A 515 -50.52 24.24 -18.86
CA SER A 515 -51.32 24.65 -17.69
C SER A 515 -51.48 23.56 -16.61
N ALA A 516 -51.40 22.29 -17.02
CA ALA A 516 -51.52 21.14 -16.10
C ALA A 516 -50.16 20.67 -15.54
N LEU A 517 -49.04 21.25 -15.97
CA LEU A 517 -47.71 20.86 -15.52
C LEU A 517 -47.36 21.54 -14.20
N SER A 518 -46.62 20.84 -13.34
CA SER A 518 -46.14 21.43 -12.08
C SER A 518 -45.06 22.47 -12.35
N GLN A 519 -44.95 23.49 -11.50
CA GLN A 519 -43.88 24.47 -11.56
C GLN A 519 -42.51 23.78 -11.57
N GLY A 520 -41.64 24.11 -12.52
CA GLY A 520 -40.34 23.45 -12.68
C GLY A 520 -39.68 23.64 -14.03
N VAL A 521 -38.53 22.98 -14.22
CA VAL A 521 -37.78 22.97 -15.48
C VAL A 521 -38.16 21.72 -16.28
N TYR A 522 -38.39 21.89 -17.57
CA TYR A 522 -38.73 20.83 -18.50
C TYR A 522 -37.83 20.90 -19.74
N LEU A 523 -37.64 19.77 -20.41
CA LEU A 523 -36.84 19.69 -21.63
C LEU A 523 -37.77 19.62 -22.84
N LEU A 524 -37.77 20.68 -23.65
CA LEU A 524 -38.40 20.70 -24.97
C LEU A 524 -37.44 20.08 -25.99
N LYS A 525 -37.92 19.13 -26.79
CA LYS A 525 -37.19 18.55 -27.91
C LYS A 525 -37.94 18.78 -29.22
N ILE A 526 -37.29 19.23 -30.27
CA ILE A 526 -37.88 19.38 -31.61
C ILE A 526 -37.07 18.53 -32.59
N LYS A 527 -37.71 17.67 -33.39
CA LYS A 527 -37.06 16.84 -34.40
C LYS A 527 -37.47 17.30 -35.78
N GLN A 528 -36.52 17.52 -36.68
CA GLN A 528 -36.73 17.86 -38.08
C GLN A 528 -35.84 16.97 -38.94
N GLY A 529 -36.41 15.91 -39.53
CA GLY A 529 -35.61 14.89 -40.23
C GLY A 529 -34.56 14.28 -39.28
N ASN A 530 -33.27 14.43 -39.63
CA ASN A 530 -32.15 13.97 -38.79
C ASN A 530 -31.67 15.01 -37.75
N LYS A 531 -32.28 16.20 -37.71
CA LYS A 531 -31.93 17.26 -36.77
C LYS A 531 -32.74 17.15 -35.50
N ASN A 532 -32.10 17.38 -34.36
CA ASN A 532 -32.75 17.45 -33.05
C ASN A 532 -32.39 18.78 -32.38
N TYR A 533 -33.37 19.45 -31.81
CA TYR A 533 -33.24 20.66 -31.02
C TYR A 533 -33.65 20.36 -29.58
N HIS A 534 -32.96 20.93 -28.61
CA HIS A 534 -33.24 20.76 -27.19
C HIS A 534 -33.21 22.12 -26.49
N GLN A 535 -34.23 22.46 -25.71
CA GLN A 535 -34.29 23.71 -24.97
C GLN A 535 -34.93 23.49 -23.59
N ASN A 536 -34.30 24.04 -22.55
CA ASN A 536 -34.93 24.09 -21.23
C ASN A 536 -36.02 25.16 -21.22
N ILE A 537 -37.21 24.78 -20.76
CA ILE A 537 -38.34 25.67 -20.54
C ILE A 537 -38.71 25.68 -19.06
N ILE A 538 -39.17 26.82 -18.58
CA ILE A 538 -39.56 27.03 -17.19
C ILE A 538 -41.08 27.16 -17.16
N ILE A 539 -41.74 26.34 -16.33
CA ILE A 539 -43.18 26.45 -16.05
C ILE A 539 -43.36 27.12 -14.69
N GLN A 540 -44.23 28.14 -14.61
CA GLN A 540 -44.50 28.94 -13.41
C GLN A 540 -45.87 28.70 -12.79
#